data_AF-A0A8T1T1L5-F1
#
_entry.id   AF-A0A8T1T1L5-F1
#
_cell.length_a   1.000
_cell.length_b   1.000
_cell.length_c   1.000
_cell.angle_alpha   90.00
_cell.angle_beta   90.00
_cell.angle_gamma   90.00
#
_symmetry.space_group_name_H-M   'P 1'
#
loop_
_entity.id
_entity.type
_entity.pdbx_description
1 polymer ?
#
loop_
_entity_poly.entity_id
_entity_poly.type
_entity_poly.pdbx_seq_one_letter_code
_entity_poly.pdbx_strand_id
1 'polypeptide(L)'
;NLFHYCMALPKANATSILLFLVGLVMLRVSNCIKITYKHSPVAFPMELLLIITITIIANHVHLHAESTMLVAKMVPHRFLPPTLPDLSNLSRIVAHAFSLAIVSYFLLIFVGKRYACIHNYNISSNQELMAVGLCNIFSSFFKSFAVSCAISG
;
A
#
# COMPACT_ATOMS: atom_id res chain seq x y z
N ASN A 1 7.89 19.76 13.49
CA ASN A 1 8.03 18.32 13.19
C ASN A 1 9.35 17.92 12.56
N LEU A 2 9.82 18.52 11.46
CA LEU A 2 11.08 18.08 10.80
C LEU A 2 12.31 18.12 11.72
N PHE A 3 12.47 19.18 12.51
CA PHE A 3 13.55 19.35 13.48
C PHE A 3 13.58 18.25 14.56
N HIS A 4 12.41 17.74 14.98
CA HIS A 4 12.30 16.66 15.96
C HIS A 4 12.82 15.33 15.39
N TYR A 5 12.58 15.06 14.10
CA TYR A 5 13.17 13.91 13.42
C TYR A 5 14.69 14.07 13.26
N CYS A 6 15.19 15.26 12.95
CA CYS A 6 16.63 15.52 12.88
C CYS A 6 17.34 15.32 14.22
N MET A 7 16.70 15.72 15.34
CA MET A 7 17.20 15.47 16.69
C MET A 7 17.13 13.99 17.11
N ALA A 8 16.25 13.19 16.48
CA ALA A 8 16.11 11.76 16.75
C ALA A 8 17.03 10.87 15.89
N LEU A 9 17.64 11.40 14.81
CA LEU A 9 18.62 10.70 13.98
C LEU A 9 19.76 10.03 14.78
N PRO A 10 20.41 10.68 15.77
CA PRO A 10 21.49 10.03 16.53
C PRO A 10 21.02 8.90 17.44
N LYS A 11 19.71 8.78 17.71
CA LYS A 11 19.10 7.65 18.44
C LYS A 11 18.60 6.53 17.52
N ALA A 12 18.77 6.67 16.21
CA ALA A 12 18.27 5.68 15.26
C ALA A 12 19.09 4.38 15.33
N ASN A 13 18.40 3.24 15.29
CA ASN A 13 19.01 1.93 15.33
C ASN A 13 19.78 1.65 14.03
N ALA A 14 21.09 1.48 14.13
CA ALA A 14 21.98 1.21 12.99
C ALA A 14 21.56 -0.02 12.19
N THR A 15 21.02 -1.05 12.85
CA THR A 15 20.55 -2.28 12.18
C THR A 15 19.32 -2.02 11.30
N SER A 16 18.39 -1.17 11.74
CA SER A 16 17.20 -0.80 10.96
C SER A 16 17.57 0.07 9.75
N ILE A 17 18.55 0.96 9.91
CA ILE A 17 19.10 1.76 8.79
C ILE A 17 19.77 0.85 7.77
N LEU A 18 20.59 -0.11 8.22
CA LEU A 18 21.24 -1.08 7.35
C LEU A 18 20.19 -1.91 6.57
N LEU A 19 19.15 -2.40 7.25
CA LEU A 19 18.08 -3.19 6.63
C LEU A 19 17.32 -2.40 5.58
N PHE A 20 17.04 -1.12 5.86
CA PHE A 20 16.42 -0.20 4.90
C PHE A 20 17.31 0.05 3.68
N LEU A 21 18.61 0.28 3.88
CA LEU A 21 19.56 0.52 2.80
C LEU A 21 19.70 -0.70 1.88
N VAL A 22 19.81 -1.90 2.48
CA VAL A 22 19.85 -3.18 1.75
C VAL A 22 18.56 -3.40 0.97
N GLY A 23 17.39 -3.14 1.58
CA GLY A 23 16.09 -3.24 0.91
C GLY A 23 15.97 -2.30 -0.29
N LEU A 24 16.44 -1.05 -0.15
CA LEU A 24 16.49 -0.09 -1.26
C LEU A 24 17.38 -0.59 -2.40
N VAL A 25 18.60 -1.06 -2.10
CA VAL A 25 19.51 -1.59 -3.13
C VAL A 25 18.87 -2.76 -3.87
N MET A 26 18.28 -3.71 -3.14
CA MET A 26 17.59 -4.87 -3.74
C MET A 26 16.41 -4.44 -4.62
N LEU A 27 15.60 -3.46 -4.19
CA LEU A 27 14.47 -2.94 -4.97
C LEU A 27 14.93 -2.18 -6.23
N ARG A 28 16.11 -1.54 -6.18
CA ARG A 28 16.69 -0.89 -7.37
C ARG A 28 17.21 -1.91 -8.36
N VAL A 29 17.91 -2.94 -7.87
CA VAL A 29 18.38 -4.06 -8.70
C VAL A 29 17.19 -4.79 -9.33
N SER A 30 16.10 -4.98 -8.59
CA SER A 30 14.92 -5.65 -9.13
C SER A 30 14.28 -4.93 -10.31
N ASN A 31 14.22 -3.60 -10.26
CA ASN A 31 13.65 -2.81 -11.35
C ASN A 31 14.50 -2.84 -12.63
N CYS A 32 15.77 -3.25 -12.52
CA CYS A 32 16.65 -3.49 -13.67
C CYS A 32 16.44 -4.87 -14.31
N ILE A 33 15.90 -5.85 -13.56
CA ILE A 33 15.71 -7.23 -14.05
C ILE A 33 14.32 -7.32 -14.69
N LYS A 34 14.26 -7.17 -16.02
CA LYS A 34 13.05 -7.42 -16.81
C LYS A 34 13.22 -8.71 -17.58
N ILE A 35 12.37 -9.70 -17.30
CA ILE A 35 12.36 -10.96 -18.04
C ILE A 35 11.33 -10.84 -19.15
N THR A 36 11.78 -10.92 -20.40
CA THR A 36 10.89 -10.96 -21.56
C THR A 36 10.42 -12.41 -21.75
N TYR A 37 9.16 -12.69 -21.45
CA TYR A 37 8.56 -14.00 -21.70
C TYR A 37 7.50 -13.89 -22.79
N LYS A 38 7.65 -14.69 -23.85
CA LYS A 38 6.65 -14.86 -24.93
C LYS A 38 6.04 -13.54 -25.43
N HIS A 39 6.92 -12.62 -25.83
CA HIS A 39 6.59 -11.31 -26.43
C HIS A 39 5.98 -10.24 -25.51
N SER A 40 5.75 -10.53 -24.24
CA SER A 40 5.33 -9.54 -23.24
C SER A 40 6.41 -9.37 -22.17
N PRO A 41 6.88 -8.15 -21.88
CA PRO A 41 7.76 -7.91 -20.74
C PRO A 41 6.95 -8.17 -19.46
N VAL A 42 7.30 -9.21 -18.71
CA VAL A 42 6.70 -9.47 -17.40
C VAL A 42 7.67 -8.94 -16.36
N ALA A 43 7.20 -8.01 -15.52
CA ALA A 43 7.97 -7.56 -14.37
C ALA A 43 8.14 -8.74 -13.41
N PHE A 44 9.38 -9.08 -13.07
CA PHE A 44 9.64 -10.16 -12.13
C PHE A 44 9.20 -9.71 -10.71
N PRO A 45 8.46 -10.53 -9.94
CA PRO A 45 7.91 -10.14 -8.64
C PRO A 45 8.99 -10.15 -7.54
N MET A 46 10.01 -9.30 -7.70
CA MET A 46 11.14 -9.24 -6.77
C MET A 46 10.75 -8.76 -5.38
N GLU A 47 9.71 -7.93 -5.25
CA GLU A 47 9.17 -7.52 -3.94
C GLU A 47 8.75 -8.74 -3.13
N LEU A 48 8.11 -9.73 -3.78
CA LEU A 48 7.71 -10.97 -3.12
C LEU A 48 8.94 -11.80 -2.71
N LEU A 49 9.94 -11.96 -3.59
CA LEU A 49 11.18 -12.66 -3.22
C LEU A 49 11.93 -11.97 -2.08
N LEU A 50 11.96 -10.63 -2.07
CA LEU A 50 12.60 -9.86 -1.02
C LEU A 50 11.93 -10.11 0.33
N ILE A 51 10.59 -10.08 0.37
CA ILE A 51 9.83 -10.40 1.60
C ILE A 51 10.13 -11.82 2.05
N ILE A 52 10.07 -12.81 1.15
CA ILE A 52 10.34 -14.22 1.50
C ILE A 52 11.76 -14.41 2.04
N THR A 53 12.77 -13.88 1.35
CA THR A 53 14.18 -14.02 1.75
C THR A 53 14.45 -13.35 3.10
N ILE A 54 13.94 -12.13 3.32
CA ILE A 54 14.08 -11.44 4.61
C ILE A 54 13.36 -12.21 5.73
N THR A 55 12.15 -12.72 5.48
CA THR A 55 11.42 -13.52 6.47
C THR A 55 12.16 -14.80 6.85
N ILE A 56 12.76 -15.50 5.87
CA ILE A 56 13.57 -16.71 6.11
C ILE A 56 14.80 -16.36 6.95
N ILE A 57 15.56 -15.33 6.57
CA ILE A 57 16.76 -14.89 7.31
C ILE A 57 16.40 -14.47 8.73
N ALA A 58 15.31 -13.71 8.90
CA ALA A 58 14.84 -13.28 10.22
C ALA A 58 14.50 -14.46 11.14
N ASN A 59 13.92 -15.52 10.57
CA ASN A 59 13.62 -16.76 11.30
C ASN A 59 14.89 -17.54 11.67
N HIS A 60 15.85 -17.68 10.76
CA HIS A 60 17.10 -18.43 11.01
C HIS A 60 18.04 -17.75 12.00
N VAL A 61 18.15 -16.41 11.94
CA VAL A 61 19.06 -15.64 12.80
C VAL A 61 18.46 -15.39 14.19
N HIS A 62 17.25 -15.89 14.48
CA HIS A 62 16.50 -15.59 15.72
C HIS A 62 16.53 -14.09 16.04
N LEU A 63 16.24 -13.26 15.03
CA LEU A 63 16.01 -11.83 15.20
C LEU A 63 14.65 -11.64 15.90
N HIS A 64 14.55 -12.12 17.14
CA HIS A 64 13.45 -11.88 18.07
C HIS A 64 13.53 -10.43 18.56
N ALA A 65 13.39 -9.48 17.65
CA ALA A 65 12.95 -8.17 18.04
C ALA A 65 11.47 -8.30 18.46
N GLU A 66 11.11 -7.80 19.64
CA GLU A 66 9.71 -7.81 20.13
C GLU A 66 8.72 -7.23 19.10
N SER A 67 9.21 -6.36 18.21
CA SER A 67 8.49 -5.80 17.07
C SER A 67 8.00 -6.85 16.06
N THR A 68 8.78 -7.89 15.77
CA THR A 68 8.41 -8.91 14.76
C THR A 68 7.23 -9.77 15.24
N MET A 69 7.20 -10.10 16.53
CA MET A 69 6.10 -10.86 17.13
C MET A 69 4.80 -10.04 17.19
N LEU A 70 4.92 -8.72 17.42
CA LEU A 70 3.77 -7.81 17.44
C LEU A 70 3.14 -7.70 16.04
N VAL A 71 3.96 -7.58 14.99
CA VAL A 71 3.48 -7.54 13.60
C VAL A 71 2.80 -8.85 13.20
N ALA A 72 3.39 -10.01 13.55
CA ALA A 72 2.80 -11.31 13.23
C ALA A 72 1.45 -11.54 13.94
N LYS A 73 1.31 -11.09 15.19
CA LYS A 73 0.05 -11.18 15.96
C LYS A 73 -1.05 -10.25 15.44
N MET A 74 -0.70 -9.21 14.68
CA MET A 74 -1.65 -8.23 14.16
C MET A 74 -2.41 -8.74 12.93
N VAL A 75 -1.94 -9.82 12.29
CA VAL A 75 -2.57 -10.41 11.10
C VAL A 75 -3.70 -11.36 11.52
N PRO A 76 -4.97 -11.07 11.17
CA PRO A 76 -6.08 -11.96 11.50
C PRO A 76 -5.99 -13.23 10.63
N HIS A 77 -6.03 -14.41 11.27
CA HIS A 77 -6.05 -15.70 10.58
C HIS A 77 -7.42 -16.09 10.01
N ARG A 78 -8.43 -15.24 10.17
CA ARG A 78 -9.82 -15.51 9.78
C ARG A 78 -10.42 -14.30 9.09
N PHE A 79 -11.40 -14.55 8.24
CA PHE A 79 -12.22 -13.50 7.66
C PHE A 79 -12.95 -12.72 8.76
N LEU A 80 -12.96 -11.40 8.66
CA LEU A 80 -13.66 -10.55 9.62
C LEU A 80 -15.14 -10.48 9.22
N PRO A 81 -16.08 -10.75 10.15
CA PRO A 81 -17.49 -10.58 9.88
C PRO A 81 -17.80 -9.10 9.59
N PRO A 82 -18.86 -8.81 8.82
CA PRO A 82 -19.28 -7.43 8.59
C PRO A 82 -19.66 -6.76 9.91
N THR A 83 -19.05 -5.61 10.19
CA THR A 83 -19.29 -4.77 11.36
C THR A 83 -19.73 -3.39 10.92
N LEU A 84 -20.70 -2.81 11.60
CA LEU A 84 -21.15 -1.45 11.32
C LEU A 84 -20.03 -0.44 11.60
N PRO A 85 -19.80 0.55 10.72
CA PRO A 85 -18.81 1.60 10.97
C PRO A 85 -19.26 2.50 12.13
N ASP A 86 -18.32 2.86 12.99
CA ASP A 86 -18.59 3.78 14.11
C ASP A 86 -18.71 5.22 13.60
N LEU A 87 -19.91 5.80 13.76
CA LEU A 87 -20.24 7.15 13.34
C LEU A 87 -20.12 8.18 14.48
N SER A 88 -19.74 7.76 15.68
CA SER A 88 -19.65 8.63 16.87
C SER A 88 -18.70 9.84 16.67
N ASN A 89 -17.62 9.64 15.92
CA ASN A 89 -16.59 10.66 15.67
C ASN A 89 -16.69 11.31 14.27
N LEU A 90 -17.83 11.17 13.58
CA LEU A 90 -18.00 11.61 12.19
C LEU A 90 -17.64 13.09 11.98
N SER A 91 -18.07 13.98 12.89
CA SER A 91 -17.82 15.43 12.81
C SER A 91 -16.33 15.79 12.81
N ARG A 92 -15.50 14.97 13.47
CA ARG A 92 -14.05 15.20 13.55
C ARG A 92 -13.31 14.70 12.30
N ILE A 93 -13.84 13.68 11.64
CA ILE A 93 -13.18 13.03 10.49
C ILE A 93 -13.74 13.48 9.13
N VAL A 94 -14.93 14.09 9.08
CA VAL A 94 -15.62 14.43 7.82
C VAL A 94 -14.78 15.32 6.90
N ALA A 95 -14.06 16.31 7.45
CA ALA A 95 -13.20 17.19 6.66
C ALA A 95 -12.02 16.44 6.04
N HIS A 96 -11.40 15.53 6.81
CA HIS A 96 -10.32 14.68 6.32
C HIS A 96 -10.82 13.66 5.29
N ALA A 97 -11.98 13.07 5.53
CA ALA A 97 -12.62 12.12 4.62
C ALA A 97 -13.00 12.77 3.29
N PHE A 98 -13.51 14.00 3.31
CA PHE A 98 -13.82 14.77 2.10
C PHE A 98 -12.58 15.06 1.26
N SER A 99 -11.50 15.52 1.91
CA SER A 99 -10.21 15.72 1.25
C SER A 99 -9.68 14.43 0.63
N LEU A 100 -9.72 13.32 1.39
CA LEU A 100 -9.29 12.01 0.91
C LEU A 100 -10.13 11.50 -0.27
N ALA A 101 -11.45 11.71 -0.24
CA ALA A 101 -12.36 11.32 -1.32
C ALA A 101 -12.10 12.08 -2.62
N ILE A 102 -11.77 13.38 -2.52
CA ILE A 102 -11.40 14.19 -3.68
C ILE A 102 -10.11 13.65 -4.30
N VAL A 103 -9.06 13.45 -3.49
CA VAL A 103 -7.77 12.96 -3.97
C VAL A 103 -7.90 11.56 -4.56
N SER A 104 -8.67 10.68 -3.92
CA SER A 104 -8.89 9.31 -4.40
C SER A 104 -9.62 9.28 -5.74
N TYR A 105 -10.63 10.13 -5.92
CA TYR A 105 -11.36 10.24 -7.18
C TYR A 105 -10.49 10.83 -8.30
N PHE A 106 -9.73 11.88 -8.01
CA PHE A 106 -8.82 12.47 -9.00
C PHE A 106 -7.77 11.45 -9.49
N LEU A 107 -7.19 10.67 -8.57
CA LEU A 107 -6.22 9.63 -8.93
C LEU A 107 -6.85 8.55 -9.79
N LEU A 108 -8.07 8.10 -9.45
CA LEU A 108 -8.83 7.12 -10.22
C LEU A 108 -9.09 7.60 -11.65
N ILE A 109 -9.61 8.81 -11.83
CA ILE A 109 -9.88 9.37 -13.17
C ILE A 109 -8.58 9.62 -13.95
N PHE A 110 -7.51 10.07 -13.28
CA PHE A 110 -6.22 10.29 -13.93
C PHE A 110 -5.66 8.98 -14.53
N VAL A 111 -5.66 7.91 -13.75
CA VAL A 111 -5.22 6.57 -14.20
C VAL A 111 -6.18 6.03 -15.25
N GLY A 112 -7.49 6.14 -15.03
CA GLY A 112 -8.51 5.72 -15.98
C GLY A 112 -8.32 6.39 -17.34
N LYS A 113 -8.17 7.71 -17.39
CA LYS A 113 -7.94 8.46 -18.64
C LYS A 113 -6.65 8.05 -19.35
N ARG A 114 -5.59 7.73 -18.60
CA ARG A 114 -4.35 7.21 -19.18
C ARG A 114 -4.60 5.90 -19.92
N TYR A 115 -5.32 4.95 -19.33
CA TYR A 115 -5.65 3.68 -19.99
C TYR A 115 -6.67 3.84 -21.13
N ALA A 116 -7.66 4.72 -20.96
CA ALA A 116 -8.63 5.08 -22.00
C ALA A 116 -7.95 5.61 -23.27
N CYS A 117 -6.91 6.45 -23.09
CA CYS A 117 -6.10 6.96 -24.19
C CYS A 117 -5.27 5.86 -24.87
N ILE A 118 -4.67 4.93 -24.10
CA ILE A 118 -3.88 3.82 -24.64
C ILE A 118 -4.75 2.85 -25.46
N HIS A 119 -5.97 2.58 -25.01
CA HIS A 119 -6.86 1.58 -25.61
C HIS A 119 -8.02 2.18 -26.44
N ASN A 120 -8.03 3.50 -26.65
CA ASN A 120 -9.06 4.22 -27.42
C ASN A 120 -10.52 3.91 -27.00
N TYR A 121 -10.79 3.90 -25.70
CA TYR A 121 -12.17 3.85 -25.17
C TYR A 121 -12.51 5.12 -24.39
N ASN A 122 -13.80 5.36 -24.15
CA ASN A 122 -14.26 6.50 -23.38
C ASN A 122 -14.56 6.10 -21.92
N ILE A 123 -14.28 7.00 -20.97
CA ILE A 123 -14.58 6.82 -19.55
C ILE A 123 -15.62 7.85 -19.12
N SER A 124 -16.64 7.38 -18.40
CA SER A 124 -17.64 8.22 -17.75
C SER A 124 -17.20 8.53 -16.32
N SER A 125 -16.79 9.77 -16.04
CA SER A 125 -16.29 10.14 -14.71
C SER A 125 -17.35 9.98 -13.61
N ASN A 126 -18.62 10.22 -13.92
CA ASN A 126 -19.72 10.05 -12.96
C ASN A 126 -19.92 8.58 -12.57
N GLN A 127 -19.74 7.66 -13.54
CA GLN A 127 -19.85 6.23 -13.28
C GLN A 127 -18.70 5.74 -12.40
N GLU A 128 -17.47 6.21 -12.67
CA GLU A 128 -16.30 5.91 -11.84
C GLU A 128 -16.46 6.43 -10.41
N LEU A 129 -17.00 7.65 -10.22
CA LEU A 129 -17.28 8.21 -8.89
C LEU A 129 -18.28 7.36 -8.11
N MET A 130 -19.38 6.96 -8.76
CA MET A 130 -20.39 6.12 -8.12
C MET A 130 -19.83 4.73 -7.79
N ALA A 131 -19.07 4.14 -8.71
CA ALA A 131 -18.44 2.83 -8.52
C ALA A 131 -17.48 2.85 -7.31
N VAL A 132 -16.54 3.79 -7.27
CA VAL A 132 -15.56 3.88 -6.16
C VAL A 132 -16.23 4.24 -4.83
N GLY A 133 -17.29 5.06 -4.86
CA GLY A 133 -18.10 5.37 -3.68
C GLY A 133 -18.78 4.12 -3.12
N LEU A 134 -19.46 3.35 -3.97
CA LEU A 134 -20.10 2.11 -3.57
C LEU A 134 -19.09 1.09 -3.05
N CYS A 135 -17.95 0.91 -3.73
CA CYS A 135 -16.89 0.02 -3.27
C CYS A 135 -16.41 0.39 -1.86
N ASN A 136 -16.16 1.67 -1.60
CA ASN A 136 -15.72 2.15 -0.28
C ASN A 136 -16.80 2.01 0.81
N ILE A 137 -18.07 2.20 0.45
CA ILE A 137 -19.20 1.96 1.38
C ILE A 137 -19.25 0.48 1.75
N PHE A 138 -19.24 -0.43 0.76
CA PHE A 138 -19.27 -1.87 1.03
C PHE A 138 -18.03 -2.35 1.78
N SER A 139 -16.84 -1.86 1.46
CA SER A 139 -15.60 -2.26 2.14
C SER A 139 -15.51 -1.76 3.58
N SER A 140 -16.19 -0.65 3.92
CA SER A 140 -16.21 -0.11 5.28
C SER A 140 -16.76 -1.12 6.31
N PHE A 141 -17.70 -1.98 5.91
CA PHE A 141 -18.25 -3.01 6.78
C PHE A 141 -17.24 -4.09 7.14
N PHE A 142 -16.18 -4.28 6.36
CA PHE A 142 -15.15 -5.31 6.58
C PHE A 142 -13.89 -4.75 7.25
N LYS A 143 -13.98 -3.59 7.91
CA LYS A 143 -12.85 -2.87 8.53
C LYS A 143 -11.73 -2.54 7.53
N SER A 144 -12.08 -2.26 6.28
CA SER A 144 -11.13 -1.80 5.26
C SER A 144 -10.85 -0.30 5.39
N PHE A 145 -9.64 0.09 4.97
CA PHE A 145 -9.32 1.49 4.72
C PHE A 145 -9.97 1.96 3.40
N ALA A 146 -10.02 3.28 3.21
CA ALA A 146 -10.48 3.87 1.95
C ALA A 146 -9.53 3.49 0.79
N VAL A 147 -10.10 2.98 -0.29
CA VAL A 147 -9.39 2.47 -1.47
C VAL A 147 -9.61 3.41 -2.66
N SER A 148 -8.57 3.51 -3.50
CA SER A 148 -8.55 4.22 -4.79
C SER A 148 -7.92 3.30 -5.85
N CYS A 149 -7.39 3.88 -6.93
CA CYS A 149 -6.53 3.18 -7.88
C CYS A 149 -5.18 2.80 -7.25
N ALA A 150 -4.77 1.55 -7.44
CA ALA A 150 -3.41 1.11 -7.20
C ALA A 150 -2.55 1.39 -8.45
N ILE A 151 -1.50 2.18 -8.27
CA ILE A 151 -0.46 2.38 -9.28
C ILE A 151 0.81 1.71 -8.80
N SER A 152 1.26 0.69 -9.53
CA SER A 152 2.58 0.08 -9.38
C SER A 152 3.33 0.39 -10.67
N GLY A 153 4.52 0.98 -10.54
CA GLY A 153 5.32 1.51 -11.66
C GLY A 153 6.66 0.82 -11.74
#